data_AF-A0A7X3WJ79-F1
#
_entry.id   AF-A0A7X3WJ79-F1
#
_cell.length_a   1.000
_cell.length_b   1.000
_cell.length_c   1.000
_cell.angle_alpha   90.00
_cell.angle_beta   90.00
_cell.angle_gamma   90.00
#
_symmetry.space_group_name_H-M   'P 1'
#
loop_
_entity.id
_entity.type
_entity.pdbx_description
1 polymer ?
#
loop_
_entity_poly.entity_id
_entity_poly.type
_entity_poly.pdbx_seq_one_letter_code
_entity_poly.pdbx_strand_id
1 'polypeptide(L)'
;MANQQRGLATESIFKRVYTAVTAFLLLLIEKETWQALARWVLWKVIPKRRRIHKVMQELNPLAENAPPEMHALREEVFSKSCLELPKPQDIEILLNILNHVEQPMGYEQIFFAALYPILIKRDLEAIGITSETPHRLEVEVGYLGHNEDYFFWVFEIDANRKMSLNTQLQVREEQREDKRYVVYTLGGTGLVEEDFAAYAEQWLLNTPRLSLALPLLATAYADQWILNTRIYFAHILNDLKKRNYKVTAESIPDFGRARLSILRHLSLLRINRRQFRSSRRNR
;
A
#
# COMPACT_ATOMS: atom_id res chain seq x y z
N MET A 1 -41.05 -17.00 -34.03
CA MET A 1 -39.91 -16.13 -34.39
C MET A 1 -39.07 -15.64 -33.20
N ALA A 2 -39.42 -15.91 -31.93
CA ALA A 2 -38.64 -15.46 -30.76
C ALA A 2 -37.38 -16.31 -30.42
N ASN A 3 -37.25 -17.52 -30.95
CA ASN A 3 -36.11 -18.42 -30.66
C ASN A 3 -34.90 -18.22 -31.58
N GLN A 4 -35.04 -17.55 -32.74
CA GLN A 4 -33.90 -17.25 -33.63
C GLN A 4 -33.13 -15.99 -33.20
N GLN A 5 -33.77 -15.04 -32.51
CA GLN A 5 -33.10 -13.83 -32.01
C GLN A 5 -32.22 -14.08 -30.76
N ARG A 6 -32.48 -15.14 -29.99
CA ARG A 6 -31.62 -15.53 -28.86
C ARG A 6 -30.28 -16.15 -29.28
N GLY A 7 -30.23 -16.82 -30.44
CA GLY A 7 -28.99 -17.41 -30.99
C GLY A 7 -28.05 -16.38 -31.63
N LEU A 8 -28.59 -15.34 -32.27
CA LEU A 8 -27.80 -14.27 -32.90
C LEU A 8 -27.17 -13.30 -31.88
N ALA A 9 -27.82 -13.09 -30.73
CA ALA A 9 -27.26 -12.27 -29.65
C ALA A 9 -26.06 -12.94 -28.97
N THR A 10 -26.14 -14.26 -28.71
CA THR A 10 -25.04 -15.05 -28.13
C THR A 10 -23.89 -15.25 -29.11
N GLU A 11 -24.15 -15.42 -30.41
CA GLU A 11 -23.10 -15.42 -31.44
C GLU A 11 -22.32 -14.10 -31.45
N SER A 12 -22.97 -12.96 -31.23
CA SER A 12 -22.29 -11.66 -31.17
C SER A 12 -21.39 -11.53 -29.95
N ILE A 13 -21.79 -12.08 -28.80
CA ILE A 13 -21.02 -12.01 -27.55
C ILE A 13 -19.83 -12.97 -27.62
N PHE A 14 -20.04 -14.21 -28.04
CA PHE A 14 -18.94 -15.17 -28.18
C PHE A 14 -17.91 -14.70 -29.19
N LYS A 15 -18.34 -14.16 -30.33
CA LYS A 15 -17.41 -13.61 -31.33
C LYS A 15 -16.67 -12.39 -30.77
N ARG A 16 -17.33 -11.50 -30.02
CA ARG A 16 -16.67 -10.36 -29.35
C ARG A 16 -15.67 -10.80 -28.27
N VAL A 17 -16.03 -11.77 -27.45
CA VAL A 17 -15.14 -12.34 -26.42
C VAL A 17 -13.96 -13.03 -27.10
N TYR A 18 -14.19 -13.84 -28.14
CA TYR A 18 -13.14 -14.49 -28.90
C TYR A 18 -12.19 -13.49 -29.55
N THR A 19 -12.70 -12.41 -30.12
CA THR A 19 -11.88 -11.35 -30.75
C THR A 19 -11.07 -10.59 -29.70
N ALA A 20 -11.66 -10.29 -28.53
CA ALA A 20 -10.95 -9.63 -27.43
C ALA A 20 -9.88 -10.54 -26.81
N VAL A 21 -10.18 -11.84 -26.64
CA VAL A 21 -9.25 -12.85 -26.14
C VAL A 21 -8.11 -13.06 -27.13
N THR A 22 -8.38 -13.18 -28.43
CA THR A 22 -7.33 -13.34 -29.44
C THR A 22 -6.45 -12.10 -29.56
N ALA A 23 -7.02 -10.89 -29.56
CA ALA A 23 -6.24 -9.65 -29.52
C ALA A 23 -5.38 -9.53 -28.26
N PHE A 24 -5.92 -9.93 -27.11
CA PHE A 24 -5.20 -9.97 -25.84
C PHE A 24 -4.05 -10.99 -25.85
N LEU A 25 -4.28 -12.20 -26.39
CA LEU A 25 -3.24 -13.23 -26.52
C LEU A 25 -2.15 -12.78 -27.50
N LEU A 26 -2.51 -12.10 -28.59
CA LEU A 26 -1.54 -11.53 -29.53
C LEU A 26 -0.69 -10.44 -28.87
N LEU A 27 -1.30 -9.53 -28.10
CA LEU A 27 -0.58 -8.51 -27.31
C LEU A 27 0.33 -9.13 -26.24
N LEU A 28 -0.10 -10.22 -25.60
CA LEU A 28 0.70 -10.96 -24.63
C LEU A 28 1.94 -11.61 -25.26
N ILE A 29 1.82 -12.12 -26.49
CA ILE A 29 2.92 -12.66 -27.29
C ILE A 29 3.86 -11.54 -27.70
N GLU A 30 3.32 -10.45 -28.25
CA GLU A 30 4.09 -9.34 -28.80
C GLU A 30 4.89 -8.59 -27.73
N LYS A 31 4.37 -8.49 -26.50
CA LYS A 31 5.04 -7.81 -25.38
C LYS A 31 5.75 -8.73 -24.38
N GLU A 32 5.90 -10.03 -24.67
CA GLU A 32 6.49 -11.03 -23.75
C GLU A 32 5.84 -11.05 -22.33
N THR A 33 4.59 -10.61 -22.21
CA THR A 33 3.90 -10.46 -20.91
C THR A 33 3.21 -11.74 -20.42
N TRP A 34 3.45 -12.87 -21.10
CA TRP A 34 2.97 -14.20 -20.69
C TRP A 34 3.32 -14.57 -19.25
N GLN A 35 4.49 -14.14 -18.77
CA GLN A 35 4.87 -14.34 -17.37
C GLN A 35 3.96 -13.56 -16.42
N ALA A 36 3.54 -12.35 -16.79
CA ALA A 36 2.60 -11.54 -16.00
C ALA A 36 1.20 -12.17 -15.98
N LEU A 37 0.72 -12.70 -17.13
CA LEU A 37 -0.54 -13.44 -17.20
C LEU A 37 -0.50 -14.75 -16.39
N ALA A 38 0.54 -15.56 -16.57
CA ALA A 38 0.69 -16.82 -15.84
C ALA A 38 0.78 -16.57 -14.34
N ARG A 39 1.55 -15.55 -13.92
CA ARG A 39 1.59 -15.09 -12.53
C ARG A 39 0.21 -14.63 -12.07
N TRP A 40 -0.54 -13.86 -12.86
CA TRP A 40 -1.89 -13.39 -12.53
C TRP A 40 -2.92 -14.52 -12.39
N VAL A 41 -2.88 -15.54 -13.26
CA VAL A 41 -3.77 -16.72 -13.17
C VAL A 41 -3.40 -17.57 -11.96
N LEU A 42 -2.11 -17.91 -11.75
CA LEU A 42 -1.68 -18.64 -10.55
C LEU A 42 -2.03 -17.89 -9.25
N TRP A 43 -1.98 -16.57 -9.29
CA TRP A 43 -2.30 -15.64 -8.20
C TRP A 43 -3.78 -15.73 -7.81
N LYS A 44 -4.73 -15.98 -8.72
CA LYS A 44 -6.15 -16.11 -8.35
C LYS A 44 -6.50 -17.41 -7.60
N VAL A 45 -5.64 -18.44 -7.61
CA VAL A 45 -5.96 -19.78 -7.10
C VAL A 45 -5.46 -20.03 -5.66
N ILE A 46 -4.59 -19.18 -5.11
CA ILE A 46 -3.94 -19.41 -3.80
C ILE A 46 -4.88 -19.09 -2.61
N PRO A 47 -5.05 -19.98 -1.61
CA PRO A 47 -5.93 -19.74 -0.44
C PRO A 47 -5.59 -18.47 0.36
N LYS A 48 -4.29 -18.17 0.55
CA LYS A 48 -3.82 -16.94 1.21
C LYS A 48 -4.35 -15.69 0.50
N ARG A 49 -4.49 -15.73 -0.83
CA ARG A 49 -5.00 -14.61 -1.63
C ARG A 49 -6.53 -14.51 -1.62
N ARG A 50 -7.27 -15.61 -1.45
CA ARG A 50 -8.73 -15.52 -1.20
C ARG A 50 -9.05 -14.76 0.08
N ARG A 51 -8.27 -14.98 1.15
CA ARG A 51 -8.40 -14.20 2.39
C ARG A 51 -8.06 -12.73 2.16
N ILE A 52 -6.94 -12.44 1.49
CA ILE A 52 -6.56 -11.07 1.14
C ILE A 52 -7.65 -10.39 0.30
N HIS A 53 -8.25 -11.11 -0.65
CA HIS A 53 -9.32 -10.57 -1.49
C HIS A 53 -10.56 -10.20 -0.68
N LYS A 54 -10.93 -10.99 0.34
CA LYS A 54 -12.02 -10.63 1.27
C LYS A 54 -11.68 -9.35 2.05
N VAL A 55 -10.50 -9.28 2.63
CA VAL A 55 -10.04 -8.09 3.38
C VAL A 55 -9.97 -6.86 2.49
N MET A 56 -9.55 -7.02 1.24
CA MET A 56 -9.44 -5.94 0.27
C MET A 56 -10.80 -5.33 -0.08
N GLN A 57 -11.89 -6.11 -0.02
CA GLN A 57 -13.27 -5.61 -0.19
C GLN A 57 -13.73 -4.72 0.97
N GLU A 58 -13.02 -4.74 2.10
CA GLU A 58 -13.30 -3.90 3.27
C GLU A 58 -12.55 -2.54 3.21
N LEU A 59 -11.77 -2.28 2.15
CA LEU A 59 -11.18 -0.96 1.92
C LEU A 59 -12.27 0.06 1.60
N ASN A 60 -12.19 1.24 2.20
CA ASN A 60 -13.09 2.35 1.87
C ASN A 60 -13.11 2.63 0.35
N PRO A 61 -14.28 2.94 -0.22
CA PRO A 61 -14.37 3.28 -1.64
C PRO A 61 -13.55 4.52 -1.95
N LEU A 62 -12.98 4.57 -3.17
CA LEU A 62 -12.27 5.77 -3.62
C LEU A 62 -13.25 6.92 -3.85
N ALA A 63 -12.75 8.15 -3.77
CA ALA A 63 -13.49 9.36 -4.10
C ALA A 63 -13.95 9.34 -5.57
N GLU A 64 -15.07 10.01 -5.88
CA GLU A 64 -15.67 10.01 -7.22
C GLU A 64 -14.73 10.57 -8.31
N ASN A 65 -13.82 11.46 -7.91
CA ASN A 65 -12.82 12.08 -8.78
C ASN A 65 -11.50 11.29 -8.85
N ALA A 66 -11.40 10.12 -8.21
CA ALA A 66 -10.22 9.28 -8.31
C ALA A 66 -10.07 8.73 -9.75
N PRO A 67 -8.84 8.61 -10.29
CA PRO A 67 -8.65 8.05 -11.62
C PRO A 67 -9.16 6.61 -11.68
N PRO A 68 -9.83 6.20 -12.78
CA PRO A 68 -10.56 4.93 -12.84
C PRO A 68 -9.65 3.71 -12.68
N GLU A 69 -8.39 3.82 -13.11
CA GLU A 69 -7.38 2.78 -13.00
C GLU A 69 -6.79 2.64 -11.58
N MET A 70 -7.02 3.62 -10.69
CA MET A 70 -6.47 3.59 -9.33
C MET A 70 -7.01 2.46 -8.47
N HIS A 71 -8.26 2.04 -8.71
CA HIS A 71 -8.83 0.88 -8.03
C HIS A 71 -7.97 -0.37 -8.24
N ALA A 72 -7.64 -0.68 -9.49
CA ALA A 72 -6.88 -1.89 -9.83
C ALA A 72 -5.44 -1.82 -9.28
N LEU A 73 -4.80 -0.65 -9.39
CA LEU A 73 -3.44 -0.45 -8.86
C LEU A 73 -3.40 -0.54 -7.34
N ARG A 74 -4.34 0.08 -6.64
CA ARG A 74 -4.46 0.03 -5.18
C ARG A 74 -4.62 -1.40 -4.69
N GLU A 75 -5.54 -2.14 -5.29
CA GLU A 75 -5.80 -3.53 -4.94
C GLU A 75 -4.56 -4.42 -5.15
N GLU A 76 -3.84 -4.21 -6.25
CA GLU A 76 -2.64 -4.99 -6.55
C GLU A 76 -1.49 -4.67 -5.60
N VAL A 77 -1.23 -3.40 -5.30
CA VAL A 77 -0.20 -3.01 -4.31
C VAL A 77 -0.56 -3.52 -2.93
N PHE A 78 -1.81 -3.32 -2.48
CA PHE A 78 -2.28 -3.82 -1.20
C PHE A 78 -2.07 -5.32 -1.07
N SER A 79 -2.53 -6.08 -2.06
CA SER A 79 -2.44 -7.55 -2.02
C SER A 79 -1.00 -8.06 -2.07
N LYS A 80 -0.12 -7.45 -2.87
CA LYS A 80 1.32 -7.76 -2.88
C LYS A 80 1.96 -7.47 -1.53
N SER A 81 1.65 -6.33 -0.92
CA SER A 81 2.14 -5.98 0.42
C SER A 81 1.64 -6.96 1.48
N CYS A 82 0.37 -7.36 1.46
CA CYS A 82 -0.18 -8.34 2.39
C CYS A 82 0.49 -9.72 2.29
N LEU A 83 1.01 -10.10 1.13
CA LEU A 83 1.73 -11.36 0.99
C LEU A 83 3.08 -11.37 1.71
N GLU A 84 3.75 -10.21 1.75
CA GLU A 84 5.00 -10.02 2.50
C GLU A 84 4.78 -9.97 4.01
N LEU A 85 3.54 -9.78 4.47
CA LEU A 85 3.23 -9.74 5.89
C LEU A 85 3.26 -11.14 6.51
N PRO A 86 3.94 -11.27 7.67
CA PRO A 86 4.17 -12.57 8.28
C PRO A 86 2.92 -13.13 8.96
N LYS A 87 2.00 -12.28 9.43
CA LYS A 87 0.80 -12.71 10.16
C LYS A 87 -0.46 -12.06 9.61
N PRO A 88 -1.62 -12.73 9.73
CA PRO A 88 -2.90 -12.14 9.34
C PRO A 88 -3.28 -10.90 10.14
N GLN A 89 -2.89 -10.82 11.41
CA GLN A 89 -3.11 -9.64 12.26
C GLN A 89 -2.46 -8.38 11.68
N ASP A 90 -1.28 -8.52 11.06
CA ASP A 90 -0.60 -7.37 10.44
C ASP A 90 -1.37 -6.84 9.23
N ILE A 91 -2.11 -7.72 8.53
CA ILE A 91 -2.99 -7.36 7.41
C ILE A 91 -4.19 -6.55 7.92
N GLU A 92 -4.79 -6.98 9.03
CA GLU A 92 -5.93 -6.28 9.66
C GLU A 92 -5.52 -4.90 10.16
N ILE A 93 -4.32 -4.77 10.77
CA ILE A 93 -3.77 -3.47 11.17
C ILE A 93 -3.54 -2.57 9.94
N LEU A 94 -2.97 -3.11 8.86
CA LEU A 94 -2.79 -2.34 7.63
C LEU A 94 -4.13 -1.83 7.09
N LEU A 95 -5.12 -2.71 6.95
CA LEU A 95 -6.46 -2.35 6.48
C LEU A 95 -7.04 -1.21 7.33
N ASN A 96 -7.01 -1.36 8.66
CA ASN A 96 -7.54 -0.36 9.58
C ASN A 96 -6.86 1.00 9.37
N ILE A 97 -5.52 1.04 9.25
CA ILE A 97 -4.79 2.29 8.99
C ILE A 97 -5.22 2.91 7.66
N LEU A 98 -5.31 2.13 6.59
CA LEU A 98 -5.70 2.64 5.27
C LEU A 98 -7.12 3.20 5.23
N ASN A 99 -8.01 2.71 6.10
CA ASN A 99 -9.39 3.19 6.23
C ASN A 99 -9.53 4.46 7.09
N HIS A 100 -8.45 5.02 7.65
CA HIS A 100 -8.49 6.33 8.33
C HIS A 100 -8.56 7.51 7.36
N VAL A 101 -8.34 7.28 6.06
CA VAL A 101 -8.41 8.33 5.04
C VAL A 101 -9.86 8.68 4.75
N GLU A 102 -10.20 9.96 4.88
CA GLU A 102 -11.46 10.50 4.39
C GLU A 102 -11.38 10.71 2.86
N GLN A 103 -12.37 10.17 2.13
CA GLN A 103 -12.45 10.25 0.66
C GLN A 103 -11.14 9.85 -0.05
N PRO A 104 -10.68 8.59 0.05
CA PRO A 104 -9.36 8.22 -0.48
C PRO A 104 -9.24 8.39 -2.00
N MET A 105 -8.11 8.91 -2.47
CA MET A 105 -7.77 8.94 -3.92
C MET A 105 -6.99 7.68 -4.33
N GLY A 106 -6.47 6.94 -3.35
CA GLY A 106 -5.78 5.67 -3.52
C GLY A 106 -4.25 5.79 -3.55
N TYR A 107 -3.70 6.95 -3.91
CA TYR A 107 -2.25 7.19 -3.94
C TYR A 107 -1.63 7.09 -2.54
N GLU A 108 -2.24 7.75 -1.57
CA GLU A 108 -1.89 7.72 -0.16
C GLU A 108 -1.95 6.31 0.41
N GLN A 109 -2.98 5.55 0.03
CA GLN A 109 -3.16 4.17 0.46
C GLN A 109 -2.11 3.23 -0.18
N ILE A 110 -1.80 3.43 -1.47
CA ILE A 110 -0.74 2.70 -2.19
C ILE A 110 0.61 2.95 -1.55
N PHE A 111 0.94 4.22 -1.30
CA PHE A 111 2.22 4.61 -0.72
C PHE A 111 2.41 3.92 0.63
N PHE A 112 1.43 4.04 1.54
CA PHE A 112 1.56 3.43 2.85
C PHE A 112 1.53 1.89 2.79
N ALA A 113 0.69 1.29 1.94
CA ALA A 113 0.65 -0.15 1.76
C ALA A 113 1.99 -0.71 1.26
N ALA A 114 2.64 -0.07 0.29
CA ALA A 114 3.95 -0.47 -0.24
C ALA A 114 5.08 -0.42 0.81
N LEU A 115 4.98 0.55 1.72
CA LEU A 115 5.93 0.79 2.81
C LEU A 115 5.76 -0.18 3.99
N TYR A 116 4.52 -0.46 4.38
CA TYR A 116 4.19 -1.12 5.65
C TYR A 116 4.92 -2.45 5.91
N PRO A 117 5.11 -3.37 4.93
CA PRO A 117 5.90 -4.58 5.15
C PRO A 117 7.33 -4.31 5.61
N ILE A 118 7.94 -3.20 5.18
CA ILE A 118 9.28 -2.79 5.60
C ILE A 118 9.27 -2.32 7.05
N LEU A 119 8.25 -1.55 7.46
CA LEU A 119 8.09 -1.10 8.85
C LEU A 119 8.06 -2.31 9.79
N ILE A 120 7.23 -3.30 9.46
CA ILE A 120 7.12 -4.55 10.24
C ILE A 120 8.44 -5.33 10.28
N LYS A 121 9.16 -5.44 9.16
CA LYS A 121 10.48 -6.10 9.12
C LYS A 121 11.53 -5.39 9.98
N ARG A 122 11.37 -4.10 10.23
CA ARG A 122 12.23 -3.27 11.09
C ARG A 122 11.72 -3.14 12.53
N ASP A 123 10.74 -3.96 12.92
CA ASP A 123 10.08 -3.93 14.22
C ASP A 123 9.44 -2.58 14.59
N LEU A 124 9.11 -1.76 13.59
CA LEU A 124 8.36 -0.53 13.80
C LEU A 124 6.87 -0.86 13.97
N GLU A 125 6.20 0.01 14.71
CA GLU A 125 4.75 0.00 14.92
C GLU A 125 4.15 1.20 14.19
N ALA A 126 2.94 1.03 13.65
CA ALA A 126 2.24 2.08 12.93
C ALA A 126 0.80 2.19 13.45
N ILE A 127 0.33 3.41 13.61
CA ILE A 127 -1.00 3.74 14.12
C ILE A 127 -1.60 4.81 13.21
N GLY A 128 -2.79 4.55 12.67
CA GLY A 128 -3.54 5.53 11.89
C GLY A 128 -4.00 6.67 12.79
N ILE A 129 -3.91 7.89 12.30
CA ILE A 129 -4.45 9.09 12.94
C ILE A 129 -5.64 9.53 12.11
N THR A 130 -6.76 9.83 12.77
CA THR A 130 -7.92 10.41 12.10
C THR A 130 -7.56 11.81 11.62
N SER A 131 -7.66 12.03 10.31
CA SER A 131 -7.47 13.34 9.69
C SER A 131 -8.81 13.83 9.17
N GLU A 132 -9.14 15.09 9.44
CA GLU A 132 -10.30 15.77 8.84
C GLU A 132 -9.96 16.35 7.45
N THR A 133 -8.71 16.21 7.02
CA THR A 133 -8.30 16.67 5.68
C THR A 133 -8.58 15.56 4.66
N PRO A 134 -9.42 15.79 3.65
CA PRO A 134 -9.74 14.78 2.66
C PRO A 134 -8.48 14.39 1.87
N HIS A 135 -8.46 13.14 1.40
CA HIS A 135 -7.38 12.56 0.61
C HIS A 135 -6.01 12.47 1.32
N ARG A 136 -5.97 12.72 2.63
CA ARG A 136 -4.74 12.67 3.43
C ARG A 136 -4.76 11.47 4.37
N LEU A 137 -3.69 10.68 4.32
CA LEU A 137 -3.44 9.62 5.29
C LEU A 137 -2.40 10.10 6.31
N GLU A 138 -2.77 10.11 7.58
CA GLU A 138 -1.85 10.39 8.68
C GLU A 138 -1.53 9.11 9.45
N VAL A 139 -0.23 8.83 9.59
CA VAL A 139 0.23 7.63 10.30
C VAL A 139 1.36 7.98 11.24
N GLU A 140 1.18 7.66 12.52
CA GLU A 140 2.24 7.64 13.50
C GLU A 140 3.05 6.35 13.32
N VAL A 141 4.37 6.48 13.14
CA VAL A 141 5.28 5.35 13.05
C VAL A 141 6.33 5.49 14.14
N GLY A 142 6.55 4.43 14.91
CA GLY A 142 7.46 4.48 16.03
C GLY A 142 7.96 3.13 16.48
N TYR A 143 8.81 3.14 17.50
CA TYR A 143 9.32 1.95 18.16
C TYR A 143 9.56 2.20 19.64
N LEU A 144 9.55 1.13 20.42
CA LEU A 144 9.90 1.17 21.84
C LEU A 144 11.42 1.01 21.99
N GLY A 145 12.06 2.01 22.62
CA GLY A 145 13.46 1.94 23.02
C GLY A 145 13.70 0.96 24.16
N HIS A 146 14.97 0.69 24.47
CA HIS A 146 15.35 -0.26 25.53
C HIS A 146 14.96 0.22 26.94
N ASN A 147 14.80 1.53 27.14
CA ASN A 147 14.39 2.13 28.41
C ASN A 147 12.86 2.31 28.52
N GLU A 148 12.09 1.62 27.68
CA GLU A 148 10.64 1.82 27.51
C GLU A 148 10.24 3.21 26.96
N ASP A 149 11.22 4.03 26.55
CA ASP A 149 10.99 5.29 25.85
C ASP A 149 10.43 5.04 24.45
N TYR A 150 9.23 5.54 24.20
CA TYR A 150 8.61 5.50 22.87
C TYR A 150 9.15 6.62 21.97
N PHE A 151 9.76 6.23 20.85
CA PHE A 151 10.20 7.14 19.79
C PHE A 151 9.25 7.02 18.61
N PHE A 152 8.79 8.16 18.10
CA PHE A 152 7.86 8.18 16.98
C PHE A 152 8.05 9.41 16.10
N TRP A 153 7.50 9.30 14.90
CA TRP A 153 7.36 10.37 13.93
C TRP A 153 6.03 10.16 13.21
N VAL A 154 5.57 11.17 12.48
CA VAL A 154 4.31 11.13 11.75
C VAL A 154 4.57 11.26 10.26
N PHE A 155 3.88 10.45 9.47
CA PHE A 155 3.78 10.59 8.03
C PHE A 155 2.44 11.20 7.68
N GLU A 156 2.46 12.34 7.02
CA GLU A 156 1.30 12.93 6.38
C GLU A 156 1.41 12.69 4.88
N ILE A 157 0.64 11.74 4.37
CA ILE A 157 0.68 11.36 2.96
C ILE A 157 -0.52 12.01 2.29
N ASP A 158 -0.27 13.09 1.56
CA ASP A 158 -1.29 13.84 0.83
C ASP A 158 -1.35 13.37 -0.63
N ALA A 159 -2.49 12.83 -1.05
CA ALA A 159 -2.69 12.36 -2.41
C ALA A 159 -2.55 13.47 -3.45
N ASN A 160 -2.99 14.69 -3.14
CA ASN A 160 -3.00 15.81 -4.08
C ASN A 160 -1.61 16.41 -4.29
N ARG A 161 -0.68 16.06 -3.41
CA ARG A 161 0.68 16.58 -3.44
C ARG A 161 1.57 15.71 -4.32
N LYS A 162 2.20 16.34 -5.31
CA LYS A 162 3.19 15.69 -6.18
C LYS A 162 4.51 15.43 -5.45
N MET A 163 5.08 14.27 -5.69
CA MET A 163 6.35 13.79 -5.17
C MET A 163 7.07 12.96 -6.24
N SER A 164 8.39 13.01 -6.26
CA SER A 164 9.27 12.21 -7.09
C SER A 164 10.41 11.68 -6.22
N LEU A 165 11.24 10.78 -6.75
CA LEU A 165 12.41 10.28 -6.03
C LEU A 165 13.40 11.39 -5.63
N ASN A 166 13.42 12.50 -6.38
CA ASN A 166 14.29 13.65 -6.14
C ASN A 166 13.62 14.75 -5.30
N THR A 167 12.35 14.59 -4.94
CA THR A 167 11.64 15.57 -4.12
C THR A 167 12.30 15.65 -2.74
N GLN A 168 12.68 16.87 -2.34
CA GLN A 168 13.28 17.09 -1.04
C GLN A 168 12.28 16.79 0.08
N LEU A 169 12.78 16.18 1.17
CA LEU A 169 11.98 15.90 2.35
C LEU A 169 11.54 17.22 2.99
N GLN A 170 10.24 17.44 3.06
CA GLN A 170 9.66 18.50 3.87
C GLN A 170 9.37 17.96 5.26
N VAL A 171 10.06 18.55 6.22
CA VAL A 171 10.10 18.07 7.59
C VAL A 171 9.77 19.24 8.50
N ARG A 172 8.81 19.03 9.40
CA ARG A 172 8.51 19.97 10.49
C ARG A 172 8.62 19.26 11.82
N GLU A 173 8.99 20.02 12.85
CA GLU A 173 9.05 19.53 14.21
C GLU A 173 7.80 20.01 14.94
N GLU A 174 7.11 19.07 15.57
CA GLU A 174 5.94 19.35 16.39
C GLU A 174 6.19 18.86 17.81
N GLN A 175 5.39 19.38 18.74
CA GLN A 175 5.42 18.98 20.13
C GLN A 175 4.04 18.49 20.54
N ARG A 176 3.99 17.32 21.15
CA ARG A 176 2.79 16.78 21.81
C ARG A 176 3.16 16.52 23.25
N GLU A 177 2.49 17.26 24.14
CA GLU A 177 2.84 17.30 25.56
C GLU A 177 4.33 17.67 25.69
N ASP A 178 5.12 16.79 26.32
CA ASP A 178 6.55 17.02 26.50
C ASP A 178 7.40 16.40 25.38
N LYS A 179 6.81 15.64 24.44
CA LYS A 179 7.56 14.97 23.36
C LYS A 179 7.58 15.78 22.08
N ARG A 180 8.79 16.09 21.63
CA ARG A 180 9.04 16.59 20.27
C ARG A 180 9.12 15.41 19.31
N TYR A 181 8.43 15.53 18.17
CA TYR A 181 8.45 14.54 17.11
C TYR A 181 8.53 15.22 15.76
N VAL A 182 8.93 14.43 14.77
CA VAL A 182 9.11 14.87 13.41
C VAL A 182 7.88 14.51 12.59
N VAL A 183 7.38 15.44 11.80
CA VAL A 183 6.34 15.21 10.81
C VAL A 183 6.94 15.32 9.42
N TYR A 184 6.78 14.26 8.63
CA TYR A 184 7.14 14.24 7.21
C TYR A 184 5.89 14.50 6.38
N THR A 185 5.87 15.62 5.68
CA THR A 185 4.80 15.91 4.72
C THR A 185 5.19 15.32 3.37
N LEU A 186 4.54 14.20 3.04
CA LEU A 186 4.78 13.35 1.89
C LEU A 186 3.71 13.59 0.82
N GLY A 187 4.09 13.48 -0.44
CA GLY A 187 3.13 13.44 -1.55
C GLY A 187 2.81 12.02 -1.96
N GLY A 188 1.59 11.80 -2.46
CA GLY A 188 1.14 10.52 -3.00
C GLY A 188 1.31 10.40 -4.52
N THR A 189 1.28 11.50 -5.25
CA THR A 189 1.23 11.49 -6.73
C THR A 189 2.61 11.67 -7.36
N GLY A 190 2.89 11.01 -8.49
CA GLY A 190 4.10 11.25 -9.31
C GLY A 190 5.36 10.46 -8.93
N LEU A 191 5.27 9.50 -8.00
CA LEU A 191 6.39 8.60 -7.67
C LEU A 191 6.78 7.68 -8.84
N VAL A 192 5.87 7.48 -9.78
CA VAL A 192 6.15 6.88 -11.08
C VAL A 192 6.06 7.99 -12.12
N GLU A 193 7.11 8.13 -12.93
CA GLU A 193 7.29 9.25 -13.87
C GLU A 193 6.30 9.19 -15.04
N GLU A 194 5.84 7.98 -15.39
CA GLU A 194 4.80 7.78 -16.38
C GLU A 194 3.42 7.92 -15.71
N ASP A 195 2.59 8.81 -16.27
CA ASP A 195 1.20 8.90 -15.90
C ASP A 195 0.52 7.58 -16.26
N PHE A 196 0.19 6.80 -15.22
CA PHE A 196 -0.48 5.51 -15.37
C PHE A 196 -1.81 5.68 -16.12
N ALA A 197 -2.46 6.84 -16.00
CA ALA A 197 -3.65 7.18 -16.77
C ALA A 197 -3.31 7.28 -18.27
N ALA A 198 -2.26 8.02 -18.64
CA ALA A 198 -1.83 8.16 -20.03
C ALA A 198 -1.33 6.83 -20.63
N TYR A 199 -0.63 6.01 -19.85
CA TYR A 199 -0.19 4.69 -20.29
C TYR A 199 -1.36 3.71 -20.43
N ALA A 200 -2.27 3.69 -19.47
CA ALA A 200 -3.49 2.89 -19.52
C ALA A 200 -4.37 3.34 -20.69
N GLU A 201 -4.50 4.65 -20.93
CA GLU A 201 -5.22 5.22 -22.06
C GLU A 201 -4.56 4.82 -23.39
N GLN A 202 -3.24 4.89 -23.54
CA GLN A 202 -2.56 4.38 -24.74
C GLN A 202 -2.80 2.88 -24.96
N TRP A 203 -2.78 2.07 -23.90
CA TRP A 203 -3.10 0.64 -23.98
C TRP A 203 -4.57 0.39 -24.34
N LEU A 204 -5.48 1.16 -23.79
CA LEU A 204 -6.92 1.08 -24.05
C LEU A 204 -7.27 1.61 -25.44
N LEU A 205 -6.60 2.65 -25.93
CA LEU A 205 -6.72 3.17 -27.29
C LEU A 205 -6.27 2.14 -28.33
N ASN A 206 -5.23 1.37 -28.01
CA ASN A 206 -4.79 0.24 -28.83
C ASN A 206 -5.74 -0.96 -28.78
N THR A 207 -6.62 -1.07 -27.77
CA THR A 207 -7.65 -2.12 -27.73
C THR A 207 -8.85 -1.70 -26.87
N PRO A 208 -9.91 -1.10 -27.46
CA PRO A 208 -10.94 -0.32 -26.75
C PRO A 208 -11.86 -1.11 -25.78
N ARG A 209 -11.57 -2.38 -25.48
CA ARG A 209 -12.50 -3.27 -24.76
C ARG A 209 -11.87 -4.25 -23.77
N LEU A 210 -10.60 -4.09 -23.40
CA LEU A 210 -9.99 -4.96 -22.39
C LEU A 210 -10.01 -4.32 -21.01
N SER A 211 -11.17 -4.32 -20.36
CA SER A 211 -11.23 -4.29 -18.88
C SER A 211 -10.38 -5.40 -18.24
N LEU A 212 -10.05 -6.45 -19.01
CA LEU A 212 -9.11 -7.52 -18.68
C LEU A 212 -7.63 -7.10 -18.71
N ALA A 213 -7.26 -6.01 -19.39
CA ALA A 213 -5.87 -5.53 -19.44
C ALA A 213 -5.49 -4.68 -18.21
N LEU A 214 -6.46 -3.98 -17.60
CA LEU A 214 -6.24 -3.15 -16.42
C LEU A 214 -5.57 -3.91 -15.25
N PRO A 215 -5.98 -5.14 -14.89
CA PRO A 215 -5.27 -5.92 -13.87
C PRO A 215 -3.82 -6.26 -14.24
N LEU A 216 -3.53 -6.53 -15.51
CA LEU A 216 -2.15 -6.80 -15.95
C LEU A 216 -1.30 -5.54 -15.88
N LEU A 217 -1.83 -4.41 -16.33
CA LEU A 217 -1.18 -3.11 -16.20
C LEU A 217 -0.92 -2.78 -14.73
N ALA A 218 -1.92 -2.95 -13.86
CA ALA A 218 -1.77 -2.78 -12.42
C ALA A 218 -0.67 -3.68 -11.84
N THR A 219 -0.55 -4.93 -12.28
CA THR A 219 0.53 -5.83 -11.81
C THR A 219 1.92 -5.35 -12.19
N ALA A 220 2.12 -4.83 -13.40
CA ALA A 220 3.40 -4.25 -13.84
C ALA A 220 3.73 -2.96 -13.07
N TYR A 221 2.77 -2.03 -12.97
CA TYR A 221 2.96 -0.74 -12.30
C TYR A 221 3.08 -0.87 -10.78
N ALA A 222 2.40 -1.84 -10.16
CA ALA A 222 2.46 -2.06 -8.72
C ALA A 222 3.90 -2.34 -8.25
N ASP A 223 4.69 -3.11 -9.01
CA ASP A 223 6.09 -3.39 -8.63
C ASP A 223 6.95 -2.12 -8.66
N GLN A 224 6.74 -1.24 -9.64
CA GLN A 224 7.45 0.03 -9.75
C GLN A 224 7.05 1.00 -8.63
N TRP A 225 5.76 1.10 -8.32
CA TRP A 225 5.27 1.88 -7.16
C TRP A 225 5.86 1.38 -5.85
N ILE A 226 5.88 0.06 -5.65
CA ILE A 226 6.47 -0.56 -4.47
C ILE A 226 7.96 -0.22 -4.39
N LEU A 227 8.71 -0.37 -5.49
CA LEU A 227 10.14 -0.08 -5.53
C LEU A 227 10.41 1.41 -5.21
N ASN A 228 9.75 2.33 -5.91
CA ASN A 228 10.00 3.77 -5.78
C ASN A 228 9.62 4.28 -4.39
N THR A 229 8.50 3.81 -3.83
CA THR A 229 8.10 4.10 -2.44
C THR A 229 9.20 3.68 -1.46
N ARG A 230 9.79 2.50 -1.66
CA ARG A 230 10.82 1.94 -0.77
C ARG A 230 12.15 2.66 -0.90
N ILE A 231 12.52 3.08 -2.12
CA ILE A 231 13.68 3.94 -2.37
C ILE A 231 13.48 5.27 -1.64
N TYR A 232 12.31 5.90 -1.82
CA TYR A 232 12.01 7.16 -1.14
C TYR A 232 12.05 7.03 0.38
N PHE A 233 11.54 5.93 0.92
CA PHE A 233 11.61 5.65 2.35
C PHE A 233 13.05 5.50 2.87
N ALA A 234 13.99 5.00 2.06
CA ALA A 234 15.38 4.96 2.46
C ALA A 234 15.94 6.38 2.70
N HIS A 235 15.49 7.38 1.93
CA HIS A 235 15.83 8.79 2.20
C HIS A 235 15.25 9.27 3.53
N ILE A 236 13.98 8.94 3.83
CA ILE A 236 13.34 9.26 5.12
C ILE A 236 14.13 8.64 6.28
N LEU A 237 14.50 7.36 6.18
CA LEU A 237 15.27 6.68 7.22
C LEU A 237 16.66 7.28 7.45
N ASN A 238 17.33 7.73 6.38
CA ASN A 238 18.60 8.41 6.49
C ASN A 238 18.48 9.76 7.21
N ASP A 239 17.39 10.50 6.94
CA ASP A 239 17.08 11.75 7.66
C ASP A 239 16.70 11.49 9.12
N LEU A 240 15.81 10.52 9.38
CA LEU A 240 15.45 10.07 10.73
C LEU A 240 16.68 9.67 11.55
N LYS A 241 17.64 8.96 10.95
CA LYS A 241 18.89 8.61 11.63
C LYS A 241 19.67 9.85 12.05
N LYS A 242 19.72 10.91 11.23
CA LYS A 242 20.38 12.18 11.57
C LYS A 242 19.64 12.94 12.66
N ARG A 243 18.30 12.93 12.63
CA ARG A 243 17.44 13.69 13.54
C ARG A 243 17.22 13.02 14.89
N ASN A 244 17.15 11.70 14.94
CA ASN A 244 17.06 10.98 16.21
C ASN A 244 18.21 11.40 17.13
N TYR A 245 19.46 11.49 16.67
CA TYR A 245 20.56 12.01 17.49
C TYR A 245 20.35 13.41 18.09
N LYS A 246 19.49 14.25 17.49
CA LYS A 246 19.17 15.61 17.97
C LYS A 246 17.92 15.65 18.84
N VAL A 247 16.90 14.85 18.52
CA VAL A 247 15.59 14.83 19.22
C VAL A 247 15.62 13.95 20.47
N THR A 248 16.47 12.90 20.52
CA THR A 248 16.54 11.95 21.65
C THR A 248 17.44 12.38 22.82
N ALA A 249 17.96 13.62 22.84
CA ALA A 249 18.84 14.08 23.92
C ALA A 249 18.09 14.46 25.22
N GLU A 250 16.76 14.54 25.19
CA GLU A 250 15.93 14.83 26.37
C GLU A 250 15.06 13.60 26.72
N SER A 251 15.45 12.86 27.75
CA SER A 251 14.65 11.75 28.33
C SER A 251 13.44 12.31 29.06
N ILE A 252 12.23 11.77 28.84
CA ILE A 252 11.02 12.31 29.51
C ILE A 252 10.08 11.19 29.98
N PRO A 253 9.60 11.21 31.26
CA PRO A 253 9.20 9.98 31.95
C PRO A 253 7.76 9.49 31.72
N ASP A 254 6.85 10.29 31.15
CA ASP A 254 5.40 10.03 31.33
C ASP A 254 4.51 10.10 30.07
N PHE A 255 5.01 9.73 28.89
CA PHE A 255 4.20 9.78 27.67
C PHE A 255 3.05 8.74 27.66
N GLY A 256 1.81 9.21 27.80
CA GLY A 256 0.57 8.53 27.40
C GLY A 256 0.45 7.05 27.77
N ARG A 257 0.18 6.73 29.06
CA ARG A 257 0.03 5.35 29.58
C ARG A 257 -0.90 4.45 28.76
N ALA A 258 -1.98 4.99 28.18
CA ALA A 258 -2.92 4.23 27.36
C ALA A 258 -2.38 3.88 25.96
N ARG A 259 -1.47 4.69 25.41
CA ARG A 259 -0.83 4.43 24.12
C ARG A 259 0.41 3.57 24.31
N LEU A 260 1.18 3.84 25.37
CA LEU A 260 2.20 2.92 25.88
C LEU A 260 1.61 1.55 26.19
N SER A 261 0.37 1.42 26.67
CA SER A 261 -0.23 0.11 26.90
C SER A 261 -0.58 -0.61 25.58
N ILE A 262 -1.07 0.11 24.57
CA ILE A 262 -1.29 -0.43 23.21
C ILE A 262 0.05 -0.87 22.59
N LEU A 263 1.06 0.00 22.64
CA LEU A 263 2.40 -0.28 22.11
C LEU A 263 3.11 -1.37 22.92
N ARG A 264 2.98 -1.38 24.26
CA ARG A 264 3.45 -2.49 25.12
C ARG A 264 2.72 -3.77 24.78
N HIS A 265 1.42 -3.73 24.51
CA HIS A 265 0.68 -4.91 24.09
C HIS A 265 1.21 -5.44 22.75
N LEU A 266 1.36 -4.57 21.75
CA LEU A 266 1.89 -4.93 20.43
C LEU A 266 3.35 -5.42 20.49
N SER A 267 4.19 -4.76 21.25
CA SER A 267 5.61 -5.11 21.45
C SER A 267 5.81 -6.33 22.35
N LEU A 268 5.09 -6.48 23.47
CA LEU A 268 5.10 -7.71 24.31
C LEU A 268 4.59 -8.92 23.52
N LEU A 269 3.54 -8.75 22.69
CA LEU A 269 3.10 -9.78 21.76
C LEU A 269 4.19 -10.13 20.72
N ARG A 270 5.17 -9.27 20.45
CA ARG A 270 6.32 -9.59 19.59
C ARG A 270 7.49 -10.19 20.39
N ILE A 271 7.80 -9.67 21.57
CA ILE A 271 8.91 -10.11 22.44
C ILE A 271 8.69 -11.52 22.99
N ASN A 272 7.51 -11.81 23.56
CA ASN A 272 7.16 -13.15 24.04
C ASN A 272 7.29 -14.19 22.91
N ARG A 273 7.04 -13.79 21.66
CA ARG A 273 7.18 -14.65 20.48
C ARG A 273 8.64 -14.85 20.03
N ARG A 274 9.55 -13.91 20.27
CA ARG A 274 11.00 -14.10 20.02
C ARG A 274 11.58 -15.13 20.98
N GLN A 275 11.23 -15.02 22.26
CA GLN A 275 11.64 -16.00 23.27
C GLN A 275 11.06 -17.40 23.01
N PHE A 276 9.84 -17.48 22.46
CA PHE A 276 9.24 -18.76 22.07
C PHE A 276 9.87 -19.38 20.80
N ARG A 277 10.39 -18.56 19.88
CA ARG A 277 11.08 -19.02 18.67
C ARG A 277 12.54 -19.40 18.93
N SER A 278 13.25 -18.70 19.81
CA SER A 278 14.61 -19.08 20.22
C SER A 278 14.60 -20.37 21.03
N SER A 279 13.63 -20.56 21.92
CA SER A 279 13.49 -21.80 22.72
C SER A 279 13.13 -23.04 21.89
N ARG A 280 12.44 -22.88 20.75
CA ARG A 280 12.21 -23.97 19.77
C ARG A 280 13.39 -24.26 18.84
N ARG A 281 14.32 -23.33 18.68
CA ARG A 281 15.54 -23.53 17.86
C ARG A 281 16.68 -24.17 18.65
N ASN A 282 16.62 -24.07 19.97
CA ASN A 282 17.58 -24.65 20.92
C ASN A 282 17.08 -25.98 21.54
N ARG A 283 16.03 -26.58 20.97
CA ARG A 283 15.58 -27.96 21.23
C ARG A 283 15.70 -28.74 19.95
#